data_AF-A0AAX0VQX7-F1
#
_entry.id   AF-A0AAX0VQX7-F1
#
_cell.length_a   1.000
_cell.length_b   1.000
_cell.length_c   1.000
_cell.angle_alpha   90.00
_cell.angle_beta   90.00
_cell.angle_gamma   90.00
#
_symmetry.space_group_name_H-M   'P 1'
#
loop_
_entity.id
_entity.type
_entity.pdbx_description
1 polymer ?
#
loop_
_entity_poly.entity_id
_entity_poly.type
_entity_poly.pdbx_seq_one_letter_code
_entity_poly.pdbx_strand_id
1 'polypeptide(L)' 'MSKYSLVHLNFGNLNHYPHWNLISTIMLPSGTTTTHYPAVPQNADQMTLAQLKAYALAEFEKANG' A
#
# COMPACT_ATOMS: atom_id res chain seq x y z
N MET A 1 -6.56 10.04 13.89
CA MET A 1 -7.05 9.06 12.90
C MET A 1 -6.63 9.54 11.51
N SER A 2 -6.22 8.63 10.62
CA SER A 2 -5.87 8.97 9.25
C SER A 2 -7.03 9.68 8.53
N LYS A 3 -6.72 10.69 7.71
CA LYS A 3 -7.68 11.29 6.78
C LYS A 3 -7.91 10.42 5.54
N TYR A 4 -7.10 9.37 5.36
CA TYR A 4 -7.14 8.43 4.26
C TYR A 4 -7.58 7.05 4.75
N SER A 5 -8.10 6.23 3.86
CA SER A 5 -8.36 4.82 4.17
C SER A 5 -7.98 3.90 3.02
N LEU A 6 -7.46 2.72 3.35
CA LEU A 6 -7.11 1.72 2.35
C LEU A 6 -8.36 0.95 1.91
N VAL A 7 -8.70 1.04 0.63
CA VAL A 7 -9.83 0.33 0.01
C VAL A 7 -9.40 -1.05 -0.47
N HIS A 8 -8.26 -1.13 -1.16
CA HIS A 8 -7.78 -2.36 -1.76
C HIS A 8 -6.26 -2.45 -1.69
N LEU A 9 -5.75 -3.68 -1.61
CA LEU A 9 -4.32 -3.98 -1.64
C LEU A 9 -4.08 -5.16 -2.58
N ASN A 10 -3.23 -4.97 -3.56
CA ASN A 10 -2.76 -6.02 -4.45
C ASN A 10 -1.25 -6.18 -4.29
N PHE A 11 -0.81 -7.43 -4.18
CA PHE A 11 0.60 -7.79 -4.14
C PHE A 11 0.87 -8.74 -5.31
N GLY A 12 1.39 -8.19 -6.38
CA GLY A 12 1.54 -8.88 -7.65
C GLY A 12 3.02 -9.05 -8.01
N ASN A 13 3.35 -10.19 -8.61
CA ASN A 13 4.64 -10.44 -9.22
C ASN A 13 4.44 -10.72 -10.71
N LEU A 14 5.02 -9.88 -11.58
CA LEU A 14 4.99 -10.10 -13.03
C LEU A 14 6.32 -10.64 -13.58
N ASN A 15 7.44 -10.52 -12.85
CA ASN A 15 8.79 -10.76 -13.37
C ASN A 15 9.73 -11.49 -12.37
N HIS A 16 9.19 -12.48 -11.65
CA HIS A 16 9.90 -13.29 -10.65
C HIS A 16 10.54 -12.47 -9.50
N TYR A 17 10.99 -13.14 -8.43
CA TYR A 17 11.65 -12.48 -7.30
C TYR A 17 12.94 -11.75 -7.77
N PRO A 18 13.26 -10.53 -7.28
CA PRO A 18 12.61 -9.79 -6.18
C PRO A 18 11.58 -8.73 -6.63
N HIS A 19 11.10 -8.75 -7.87
CA HIS A 19 10.30 -7.65 -8.45
C HIS A 19 8.81 -7.72 -8.13
N TRP A 20 8.47 -7.83 -6.85
CA TRP A 20 7.10 -7.67 -6.38
C TRP A 20 6.66 -6.21 -6.47
N ASN A 21 5.39 -5.99 -6.81
CA ASN A 21 4.76 -4.68 -6.79
C ASN A 21 3.65 -4.68 -5.74
N LEU A 22 3.74 -3.75 -4.80
CA LEU A 22 2.66 -3.45 -3.88
C LEU A 22 1.82 -2.33 -4.48
N ILE A 23 0.53 -2.58 -4.68
CA ILE A 23 -0.41 -1.63 -5.27
C ILE A 23 -1.53 -1.40 -4.27
N SER A 24 -1.72 -0.15 -3.89
CA SER A 24 -2.73 0.26 -2.91
C SER A 24 -3.76 1.18 -3.56
N THR A 25 -5.03 0.94 -3.26
CA THR A 25 -6.12 1.87 -3.60
C THR A 25 -6.53 2.60 -2.33
N ILE A 26 -6.42 3.93 -2.34
CA ILE A 26 -6.64 4.79 -1.18
C ILE A 26 -7.88 5.64 -1.41
N MET A 27 -8.77 5.70 -0.43
CA MET A 27 -9.86 6.67 -0.35
C MET A 27 -9.33 8.00 0.18
N LEU A 28 -9.61 9.08 -0.55
CA LEU A 28 -9.29 10.44 -0.19
C LEU A 28 -10.41 11.08 0.64
N PRO A 29 -10.14 12.17 1.39
CA PRO A 29 -11.18 12.88 2.15
C PRO A 29 -12.35 13.38 1.30
N SER A 30 -12.10 13.63 0.01
CA SER A 30 -13.12 14.02 -0.98
C SER A 30 -14.09 12.89 -1.35
N GLY A 31 -13.87 11.66 -0.89
CA GLY A 31 -14.66 10.48 -1.25
C GLY A 31 -14.27 9.85 -2.60
N THR A 32 -13.20 10.34 -3.23
CA THR A 32 -12.62 9.75 -4.45
C THR A 32 -11.50 8.78 -4.11
N THR A 33 -11.19 7.83 -5.00
CA THR A 33 -10.07 6.91 -4.83
C THR A 33 -8.86 7.29 -5.68
N THR A 34 -7.67 6.91 -5.23
CA THR A 34 -6.42 6.99 -6.00
C THR A 34 -5.63 5.69 -5.88
N THR A 35 -4.78 5.42 -6.86
CA THR A 35 -3.83 4.29 -6.84
C THR A 35 -2.45 4.78 -6.44
N HIS A 36 -1.81 4.05 -5.53
CA HIS A 36 -0.50 4.35 -5.00
C HIS A 36 0.38 3.09 -5.02
N TYR A 37 1.64 3.27 -5.42
CA TYR A 37 2.64 2.22 -5.62
C TYR A 37 3.76 2.37 -4.58
N PRO A 38 3.55 1.96 -3.32
CA PRO A 38 4.62 2.00 -2.32
C PRO A 38 5.76 1.05 -2.71
N ALA A 39 6.97 1.36 -2.25
CA ALA A 39 8.06 0.39 -2.28
C ALA A 39 7.66 -0.87 -1.49
N VAL A 40 8.11 -2.03 -1.95
CA VAL A 40 7.87 -3.28 -1.20
C VAL A 40 8.81 -3.29 0.02
N PRO A 41 8.31 -3.53 1.25
CA PRO A 41 9.16 -3.63 2.41
C PRO A 41 10.04 -4.88 2.31
N GLN A 42 11.30 -4.80 2.74
CA GLN A 42 12.26 -5.90 2.60
C GLN A 42 11.83 -7.20 3.30
N ASN A 43 10.99 -7.08 4.33
CA ASN A 43 10.44 -8.20 5.09
C ASN A 43 8.97 -8.50 4.74
N ALA A 44 8.50 -8.14 3.53
CA ALA A 44 7.10 -8.34 3.11
C ALA A 44 6.60 -9.78 3.34
N ASP A 45 7.45 -10.79 3.07
CA ASP A 45 7.14 -12.20 3.24
C ASP A 45 6.89 -12.62 4.70
N GLN A 46 7.34 -11.79 5.66
CA GLN A 46 7.18 -12.02 7.11
C GLN A 46 6.04 -11.19 7.69
N MET A 47 5.41 -10.31 6.89
CA MET A 47 4.34 -9.44 7.35
C MET A 47 2.98 -10.12 7.15
N THR A 48 2.11 -9.97 8.14
CA THR A 48 0.69 -10.30 8.00
C THR A 48 0.02 -9.34 7.02
N LEU A 49 -1.13 -9.75 6.47
CA LEU A 49 -1.95 -8.87 5.62
C LEU A 49 -2.30 -7.54 6.32
N ALA A 50 -2.60 -7.57 7.62
CA ALA A 50 -2.90 -6.37 8.38
C ALA A 50 -1.69 -5.42 8.47
N GLN A 51 -0.49 -5.96 8.66
CA GLN A 51 0.75 -5.18 8.67
C GLN A 51 1.06 -4.60 7.29
N LEU A 52 0.86 -5.36 6.21
CA LEU A 52 1.05 -4.85 4.84
C LEU A 52 0.08 -3.72 4.50
N LYS A 53 -1.18 -3.84 4.93
CA LYS A 53 -2.19 -2.78 4.78
C LYS A 53 -1.81 -1.52 5.55
N ALA A 54 -1.37 -1.66 6.80
CA ALA A 54 -0.92 -0.54 7.62
C ALA A 54 0.31 0.15 7.03
N TYR A 55 1.28 -0.64 6.55
CA TYR A 55 2.47 -0.13 5.86
C TYR A 55 2.12 0.67 4.60
N ALA A 56 1.27 0.12 3.73
CA ALA A 56 0.87 0.79 2.50
C ALA A 56 0.17 2.14 2.76
N LEU A 57 -0.67 2.20 3.81
CA LEU A 57 -1.32 3.44 4.22
C LEU A 57 -0.31 4.44 4.79
N ALA A 58 0.62 3.99 5.63
CA ALA A 58 1.65 4.85 6.22
C ALA A 58 2.60 5.45 5.17
N GLU A 59 2.99 4.69 4.15
CA GLU A 59 3.80 5.21 3.04
C GLU A 59 3.04 6.26 2.22
N PHE A 60 1.74 6.06 1.99
CA PHE A 60 0.90 7.06 1.34
C PHE A 60 0.79 8.35 2.16
N GLU A 61 0.57 8.21 3.47
CA GLU A 61 0.52 9.36 4.40
C GLU A 61 1.82 10.14 4.40
N LYS A 62 2.97 9.45 4.47
CA LYS A 62 4.29 10.06 4.43
C LYS A 62 4.53 10.85 3.14
N ALA A 63 4.05 10.36 2.00
CA ALA A 63 4.21 11.03 0.70
C ALA A 63 3.26 12.24 0.50
N ASN A 64 2.20 12.35 1.30
CA ASN A 64 1.13 13.36 1.15
C ASN A 64 0.89 14.18 2.44
N GLY A 65 1.88 14.17 3.34
CA GLY A 65 1.93 14.90 4.60
C GLY A 65 2.51 16.29 4.44
#